data_AF-A0A5T0DHH4-F1
#
_entry.id   AF-A0A5T0DHH4-F1
#
_cell.length_a   1.000
_cell.length_b   1.000
_cell.length_c   1.000
_cell.angle_alpha   90.00
_cell.angle_beta   90.00
_cell.angle_gamma   90.00
#
_symmetry.space_group_name_H-M   'P 1'
#
loop_
_entity.id
_entity.type
_entity.pdbx_description
1 polymer ?
#
loop_
_entity_poly.entity_id
_entity_poly.type
_entity_poly.pdbx_seq_one_letter_code
_entity_poly.pdbx_strand_id
1 'polypeptide(L)'
;MIFAANLKCNHTRASFKIYAKILNKTMGVKCDDIIVFPPSIAFLENENNFIQGAQNFYSCVNGAFTGELGKEHLDEFGIKCVLIGHSERRALGDEEFIKAKFDFAKEHGYKIVFCIGENLDTKNSGKTLEFLKKQLEIIDLNYEKLIIAYEPIYSIGTGVSAQSTDIAKVLEFLASLTKVPLLYGGSVNENNIKEILSVNHCGGVLIGSAALKVENFIKLIKG
;
A
#
# COMPACT_ATOMS: atom_id res chain seq x y z
N MET A 1 -8.53 10.98 -5.08
CA MET A 1 -7.78 9.80 -5.60
C MET A 1 -6.64 9.57 -4.64
N ILE A 2 -6.34 8.32 -4.31
CA ILE A 2 -5.35 8.00 -3.29
C ILE A 2 -3.96 7.86 -3.92
N PHE A 3 -2.97 8.57 -3.37
CA PHE A 3 -1.57 8.44 -3.74
C PHE A 3 -0.80 7.90 -2.54
N ALA A 4 -0.43 6.62 -2.61
CA ALA A 4 0.33 5.96 -1.56
C ALA A 4 1.78 5.76 -2.00
N ALA A 5 2.75 6.07 -1.13
CA ALA A 5 4.17 5.82 -1.34
C ALA A 5 4.63 4.72 -0.37
N ASN A 6 5.05 3.56 -0.88
CA ASN A 6 5.76 2.55 -0.12
C ASN A 6 7.27 2.77 -0.27
N LEU A 7 7.90 3.37 0.75
CA LEU A 7 9.33 3.69 0.71
C LEU A 7 10.21 2.45 0.90
N LYS A 8 9.64 1.30 1.28
CA LYS A 8 10.34 0.05 1.56
C LYS A 8 11.51 0.28 2.54
N CYS A 9 12.61 -0.46 2.37
CA CYS A 9 13.83 -0.31 3.16
C CYS A 9 14.68 0.89 2.68
N ASN A 10 14.07 2.08 2.55
CA ASN A 10 14.76 3.31 2.19
C ASN A 10 14.40 4.43 3.17
N HIS A 11 15.32 5.37 3.31
CA HIS A 11 15.33 6.46 4.30
C HIS A 11 15.70 6.05 5.72
N THR A 12 16.50 6.91 6.35
CA THR A 12 16.64 6.97 7.80
C THR A 12 15.64 7.99 8.34
N ARG A 13 15.49 8.08 9.66
CA ARG A 13 14.67 9.14 10.29
C ARG A 13 15.07 10.54 9.81
N ALA A 14 16.37 10.81 9.66
CA ALA A 14 16.86 12.11 9.21
C ALA A 14 16.45 12.42 7.76
N SER A 15 16.64 11.49 6.83
CA SER A 15 16.26 11.73 5.44
C SER A 15 14.74 11.71 5.23
N PHE A 16 14.00 10.92 5.99
CA PHE A 16 12.54 10.97 5.96
C PHE A 16 11.97 12.25 6.57
N LYS A 17 12.62 12.83 7.59
CA LYS A 17 12.24 14.17 8.10
C LYS A 17 12.35 15.25 7.03
N ILE A 18 13.36 15.18 6.17
CA ILE A 18 13.50 16.10 5.02
C ILE A 18 12.38 15.84 4.00
N TYR A 19 12.13 14.56 3.67
CA TYR A 19 11.04 14.13 2.78
C TYR A 19 9.70 14.70 3.26
N ALA A 20 9.33 14.45 4.51
CA ALA A 20 8.06 14.88 5.11
C ALA A 20 7.93 16.40 5.11
N LYS A 21 9.01 17.14 5.43
CA LYS A 21 9.01 18.61 5.43
C LYS A 21 8.70 19.18 4.04
N ILE A 22 9.32 18.63 3.00
CA ILE A 22 9.11 19.08 1.61
C ILE A 22 7.68 18.75 1.15
N LEU A 23 7.20 17.54 1.48
CA LEU A 23 5.84 17.13 1.13
C LEU A 23 4.80 18.00 1.84
N ASN A 24 4.93 18.22 3.15
CA ASN A 24 4.01 19.07 3.93
C ASN A 24 3.95 20.50 3.39
N LYS A 25 5.10 21.09 3.06
CA LYS A 25 5.18 22.43 2.45
C LYS A 25 4.44 22.50 1.12
N THR A 26 4.50 21.43 0.32
CA THR A 26 3.86 21.37 -0.99
C THR A 26 2.35 21.17 -0.86
N MET A 27 1.91 20.32 0.06
CA MET A 27 0.49 20.05 0.26
C MET A 27 -0.26 21.23 0.86
N GLY A 28 0.38 22.00 1.75
CA GLY A 28 -0.17 23.20 2.38
C GLY A 28 -1.27 22.94 3.42
N VAL A 29 -2.16 21.97 3.17
CA VAL A 29 -3.23 21.51 4.05
C VAL A 29 -3.21 20.00 4.18
N LYS A 30 -3.83 19.48 5.24
CA LYS A 30 -3.97 18.05 5.46
C LYS A 30 -4.78 17.39 4.34
N CYS A 31 -4.27 16.27 3.84
CA CYS A 31 -4.84 15.52 2.74
C CYS A 31 -4.81 14.02 3.08
N ASP A 32 -5.98 13.45 3.37
CA ASP A 32 -6.11 12.03 3.74
C ASP A 32 -6.00 11.07 2.54
N ASP A 33 -5.93 11.63 1.33
CA ASP A 33 -5.69 10.94 0.06
C ASP A 33 -4.20 10.64 -0.16
N ILE A 34 -3.29 11.20 0.63
CA ILE A 34 -1.85 10.92 0.53
C ILE A 34 -1.40 10.07 1.70
N ILE A 35 -0.79 8.94 1.39
CA ILE A 35 -0.29 7.98 2.38
C ILE A 35 1.19 7.74 2.11
N VAL A 36 2.02 7.78 3.15
CA VAL A 36 3.44 7.47 3.04
C VAL A 36 3.79 6.43 4.07
N PHE A 37 4.36 5.32 3.61
CA PHE A 37 4.84 4.21 4.43
C PHE A 37 6.37 4.26 4.50
N PRO A 38 6.98 4.98 5.45
CA PRO A 38 8.41 4.91 5.72
C PRO A 38 8.77 3.59 6.45
N PRO A 39 10.06 3.19 6.47
CA PRO A 39 10.51 2.14 7.38
C PRO A 39 10.27 2.60 8.83
N SER A 40 9.97 1.66 9.72
CA SER A 40 9.57 1.98 11.10
C SER A 40 10.60 2.78 11.88
N ILE A 41 11.89 2.56 11.63
CA ILE A 41 12.97 3.32 12.23
C ILE A 41 12.92 4.82 11.87
N ALA A 42 12.26 5.16 10.77
CA ALA A 42 12.13 6.50 10.24
C ALA A 42 10.82 7.20 10.62
N PHE A 43 9.93 6.58 11.41
CA PHE A 43 8.71 7.23 11.90
C PHE A 43 9.01 8.58 12.59
N LEU A 44 8.08 9.52 12.42
CA LEU A 44 8.11 10.84 13.01
C LEU A 44 6.89 11.03 13.92
N GLU A 45 7.06 11.78 15.01
CA GLU A 45 5.98 12.18 15.94
C GLU A 45 5.21 13.42 15.46
N ASN A 46 5.72 14.12 14.44
CA ASN A 46 5.16 15.40 14.01
C ASN A 46 3.82 15.22 13.27
N GLU A 47 2.93 16.22 13.40
CA GLU A 47 1.76 16.33 12.53
C GLU A 47 2.18 16.47 11.07
N ASN A 48 1.75 15.51 10.25
CA ASN A 48 1.94 15.52 8.81
C ASN A 48 0.64 15.94 8.11
N ASN A 49 0.78 16.63 6.98
CA ASN A 49 -0.32 16.93 6.07
C ASN A 49 -0.73 15.70 5.23
N PHE A 50 -0.16 14.53 5.52
CA PHE A 50 -0.41 13.25 4.88
C PHE A 50 -0.47 12.16 5.96
N ILE A 51 -1.01 10.98 5.61
CA ILE A 51 -1.07 9.84 6.53
C ILE A 51 0.30 9.14 6.56
N GLN A 52 0.92 9.05 7.73
CA GLN A 52 2.06 8.16 7.97
C GLN A 52 1.54 6.76 8.30
N GLY A 53 1.92 5.76 7.51
CA GLY A 53 1.54 4.37 7.71
C GLY A 53 2.71 3.45 8.04
N ALA A 54 2.42 2.29 8.63
CA ALA A 54 3.42 1.24 8.83
C ALA A 54 3.46 0.25 7.66
N GLN A 55 4.66 -0.10 7.21
CA GLN A 55 4.87 -1.09 6.14
C GLN A 55 4.58 -2.54 6.58
N ASN A 56 4.68 -2.80 7.89
CA ASN A 56 4.42 -4.08 8.53
C ASN A 56 4.26 -3.87 10.05
N PHE A 57 3.57 -4.80 10.71
CA PHE A 57 3.43 -4.86 12.16
C PHE A 57 3.06 -6.29 12.57
N TYR A 58 3.07 -6.61 13.85
CA TYR A 58 2.61 -7.89 14.40
C TYR A 58 1.26 -7.73 15.08
N SER A 59 0.38 -8.74 14.96
CA SER A 59 -0.96 -8.75 15.55
C SER A 59 -0.93 -8.96 17.06
N CYS A 60 -0.30 -8.03 17.79
CA CYS A 60 -0.27 -7.98 19.24
C CYS A 60 -0.32 -6.53 19.72
N VAL A 61 -0.74 -6.35 20.97
CA VAL A 61 -0.62 -5.05 21.64
C VAL A 61 0.86 -4.80 22.00
N ASN A 62 1.41 -5.74 22.76
CA ASN A 62 2.82 -5.93 23.11
C ASN A 62 3.06 -7.43 23.39
N GLY A 63 4.31 -7.87 23.57
CA GLY A 63 4.60 -9.26 23.94
C GLY A 63 5.98 -9.77 23.54
N ALA A 64 6.21 -11.07 23.73
CA ALA A 64 7.46 -11.76 23.45
C ALA A 64 7.65 -12.09 21.96
N PHE A 65 7.76 -11.05 21.12
CA PHE A 65 7.94 -11.16 19.66
C PHE A 65 9.17 -10.36 19.23
N THR A 66 10.37 -10.88 19.53
CA THR A 66 11.64 -10.18 19.29
C THR A 66 11.76 -9.69 17.85
N GLY A 67 11.95 -8.39 17.69
CA GLY A 67 12.13 -7.72 16.39
C GLY A 67 10.84 -7.23 15.74
N GLU A 68 9.67 -7.62 16.24
CA GLU A 68 8.38 -7.19 15.73
C GLU A 68 7.88 -5.89 16.40
N LEU A 69 6.94 -5.22 15.72
CA LEU A 69 6.27 -4.02 16.21
C LEU A 69 4.80 -4.33 16.52
N GLY A 70 4.43 -4.27 17.79
CA GLY A 70 3.03 -4.30 18.24
C GLY A 70 2.34 -2.93 18.20
N LYS A 71 1.05 -2.91 18.57
CA LYS A 71 0.20 -1.72 18.61
C LYS A 71 0.77 -0.57 19.43
N GLU A 72 1.39 -0.83 20.58
CA GLU A 72 1.92 0.25 21.45
C GLU A 72 2.97 1.09 20.73
N HIS A 73 3.86 0.46 19.96
CA HIS A 73 4.86 1.17 19.15
C HIS A 73 4.22 2.00 18.03
N LEU A 74 3.14 1.51 17.40
CA LEU A 74 2.42 2.26 16.37
C LEU A 74 1.67 3.46 16.95
N ASP A 75 1.07 3.28 18.12
CA ASP A 75 0.32 4.31 18.82
C ASP A 75 1.22 5.48 19.27
N GLU A 76 2.47 5.21 19.68
CA GLU A 76 3.47 6.23 20.02
C GLU A 76 3.67 7.26 18.88
N PHE A 77 3.62 6.80 17.63
CA PHE A 77 3.75 7.66 16.44
C PHE A 77 2.40 8.04 15.81
N GLY A 78 1.28 7.78 16.50
CA GLY A 78 -0.06 8.08 15.98
C GLY A 78 -0.44 7.31 14.70
N ILE A 79 0.22 6.17 14.43
CA ILE A 79 0.01 5.41 13.21
C ILE A 79 -1.32 4.66 13.28
N LYS A 80 -2.23 4.99 12.38
CA LYS A 80 -3.54 4.34 12.21
C LYS A 80 -3.77 3.81 10.80
N CYS A 81 -2.70 3.68 10.01
CA CYS A 81 -2.73 3.11 8.66
C CYS A 81 -1.65 2.04 8.51
N VAL A 82 -1.99 0.87 8.00
CA VAL A 82 -1.06 -0.27 7.86
C VAL A 82 -1.13 -0.88 6.47
N LEU A 83 0.04 -1.27 5.96
CA LEU A 83 0.18 -2.09 4.77
C LEU A 83 0.18 -3.57 5.19
N ILE A 84 -0.65 -4.39 4.56
CA ILE A 84 -0.77 -5.82 4.87
C ILE A 84 -0.71 -6.61 3.55
N GLY A 85 -0.04 -7.76 3.55
CA GLY A 85 -0.05 -8.68 2.41
C GLY A 85 0.85 -8.28 1.23
N HIS A 86 1.70 -7.24 1.38
CA HIS A 86 2.67 -6.85 0.35
C HIS A 86 3.51 -8.06 -0.07
N SER A 87 3.77 -8.20 -1.37
CA SER A 87 4.39 -9.40 -1.96
C SER A 87 5.70 -9.81 -1.30
N GLU A 88 6.57 -8.85 -0.97
CA GLU A 88 7.84 -9.08 -0.27
C GLU A 88 7.68 -9.68 1.14
N ARG A 89 6.51 -9.48 1.78
CA ARG A 89 6.16 -10.08 3.07
C ARG A 89 5.38 -11.37 2.91
N ARG A 90 4.46 -11.43 1.95
CA ARG A 90 3.73 -12.66 1.60
C ARG A 90 4.67 -13.79 1.19
N ALA A 91 5.83 -13.49 0.61
CA ALA A 91 6.86 -14.48 0.31
C ALA A 91 7.54 -15.09 1.56
N LEU A 92 7.38 -14.51 2.75
CA LEU A 92 8.02 -14.94 4.00
C LEU A 92 7.05 -15.56 5.02
N GLY A 93 5.75 -15.47 4.77
CA GLY A 93 4.71 -15.94 5.70
C GLY A 93 3.60 -16.66 4.97
N ASP A 94 2.64 -17.18 5.75
CA ASP A 94 1.44 -17.83 5.22
C ASP A 94 0.21 -16.90 5.24
N GLU A 95 -0.87 -17.38 4.65
CA GLU A 95 -2.16 -16.66 4.59
C GLU A 95 -2.81 -16.51 5.97
N GLU A 96 -2.56 -17.44 6.90
CA GLU A 96 -3.11 -17.38 8.27
C GLU A 96 -2.53 -16.18 9.03
N PHE A 97 -1.23 -15.94 8.90
CA PHE A 97 -0.57 -14.80 9.51
C PHE A 97 -1.05 -13.46 8.91
N ILE A 98 -1.26 -13.42 7.60
CA ILE A 98 -1.82 -12.25 6.91
C ILE A 98 -3.23 -11.96 7.40
N LYS A 99 -4.06 -13.00 7.53
CA LYS A 99 -5.41 -12.91 8.08
C LYS A 99 -5.41 -12.38 9.51
N ALA A 100 -4.56 -12.93 10.38
CA ALA A 100 -4.45 -12.48 11.77
C ALA A 100 -4.12 -10.99 11.90
N LYS A 101 -3.22 -10.48 11.03
CA LYS A 101 -2.94 -9.03 10.96
C LYS A 101 -4.16 -8.23 10.49
N PHE A 102 -4.86 -8.70 9.47
CA PHE A 102 -6.05 -8.02 8.98
C PHE A 102 -7.11 -7.91 10.09
N ASP A 103 -7.43 -9.03 10.75
CA ASP A 103 -8.46 -9.08 11.80
C ASP A 103 -8.08 -8.17 12.98
N PHE A 104 -6.82 -8.22 13.42
CA PHE A 104 -6.32 -7.34 14.49
C PHE A 104 -6.40 -5.86 14.10
N ALA A 105 -5.97 -5.51 12.88
CA ALA A 105 -6.01 -4.14 12.39
C ALA A 105 -7.45 -3.61 12.30
N LYS A 106 -8.38 -4.46 11.83
CA LYS A 106 -9.81 -4.16 11.77
C LYS A 106 -10.39 -3.93 13.17
N GLU A 107 -10.15 -4.84 14.11
CA GLU A 107 -10.63 -4.74 15.50
C GLU A 107 -10.19 -3.43 16.18
N HIS A 108 -8.98 -2.98 15.87
CA HIS A 108 -8.41 -1.75 16.42
C HIS A 108 -8.64 -0.52 15.53
N GLY A 109 -9.49 -0.62 14.50
CA GLY A 109 -9.96 0.50 13.70
C GLY A 109 -8.91 1.14 12.78
N TYR A 110 -7.86 0.41 12.41
CA TYR A 110 -6.83 0.86 11.47
C TYR A 110 -7.40 0.99 10.05
N LYS A 111 -6.91 1.98 9.29
CA LYS A 111 -7.00 1.98 7.81
C LYS A 111 -6.05 0.91 7.27
N ILE A 112 -6.54 0.04 6.39
CA ILE A 112 -5.78 -1.10 5.87
C ILE A 112 -5.58 -0.91 4.37
N VAL A 113 -4.32 -0.89 3.92
CA VAL A 113 -3.97 -1.08 2.51
C VAL A 113 -3.57 -2.54 2.35
N PHE A 114 -4.46 -3.35 1.78
CA PHE A 114 -4.27 -4.78 1.60
C PHE A 114 -3.76 -5.08 0.19
N CYS A 115 -2.57 -5.64 0.09
CA CYS A 115 -1.92 -5.93 -1.19
C CYS A 115 -2.25 -7.36 -1.66
N ILE A 116 -2.60 -7.45 -2.94
CA ILE A 116 -2.82 -8.69 -3.67
C ILE A 116 -2.09 -8.63 -5.01
N GLY A 117 -1.78 -9.79 -5.58
CA GLY A 117 -1.03 -9.84 -6.83
C GLY A 117 -0.51 -11.23 -7.13
N GLU A 118 -0.59 -11.60 -8.41
CA GLU A 118 -0.14 -12.89 -8.91
C GLU A 118 1.30 -12.84 -9.45
N ASN A 119 1.95 -14.01 -9.49
CA ASN A 119 3.23 -14.17 -10.16
C ASN A 119 3.06 -14.38 -11.68
N LEU A 120 4.19 -14.34 -12.41
CA LEU A 120 4.18 -14.45 -13.87
C LEU A 120 3.59 -15.79 -14.36
N ASP A 121 3.83 -16.89 -13.65
CA ASP A 121 3.30 -18.22 -14.01
C ASP A 121 1.77 -18.28 -13.89
N THR A 122 1.21 -17.64 -12.87
CA THR A 122 -0.24 -17.53 -12.67
C THR A 122 -0.87 -16.68 -13.77
N LYS A 123 -0.21 -15.58 -14.17
CA LYS A 123 -0.64 -14.77 -15.32
C LYS A 123 -0.63 -15.59 -16.61
N ASN A 124 0.50 -16.23 -16.92
CA ASN A 124 0.69 -16.98 -18.16
C ASN A 124 -0.24 -18.19 -18.27
N SER A 125 -0.67 -18.76 -17.14
CA SER A 125 -1.67 -19.83 -17.09
C SER A 125 -3.13 -19.35 -17.13
N GLY A 126 -3.37 -18.03 -17.22
CA GLY A 126 -4.72 -17.44 -17.29
C GLY A 126 -5.50 -17.50 -15.97
N LYS A 127 -4.81 -17.73 -14.84
CA LYS A 127 -5.42 -17.95 -13.51
C LYS A 127 -5.43 -16.72 -12.61
N THR A 128 -5.07 -15.54 -13.13
CA THR A 128 -5.00 -14.29 -12.35
C THR A 128 -6.24 -14.06 -11.49
N LEU A 129 -7.45 -14.06 -12.06
CA LEU A 129 -8.66 -13.73 -11.30
C LEU A 129 -8.98 -14.76 -10.21
N GLU A 130 -8.79 -16.05 -10.49
CA GLU A 130 -8.98 -17.12 -9.51
C GLU A 130 -7.99 -16.98 -8.34
N PHE A 131 -6.73 -16.67 -8.66
CA PHE A 131 -5.68 -16.48 -7.67
C PHE A 131 -5.95 -15.26 -6.78
N LEU A 132 -6.29 -14.11 -7.38
CA LEU A 132 -6.62 -12.90 -6.64
C LEU A 132 -7.86 -13.10 -5.76
N LYS A 133 -8.87 -13.83 -6.23
CA LYS A 133 -10.04 -14.18 -5.42
C LYS A 133 -9.66 -14.93 -4.15
N LYS A 134 -8.79 -15.95 -4.26
CA LYS A 134 -8.30 -16.72 -3.11
C LYS A 134 -7.59 -15.85 -2.07
N GLN A 135 -6.78 -14.89 -2.51
CA GLN A 135 -6.10 -13.95 -1.60
C GLN A 135 -7.08 -13.02 -0.85
N LEU A 136 -8.29 -12.83 -1.38
CA LEU A 136 -9.32 -11.97 -0.78
C LEU A 136 -10.30 -12.75 0.11
N GLU A 137 -10.39 -14.07 -0.03
CA GLU A 137 -11.29 -14.92 0.78
C GLU A 137 -10.96 -14.91 2.28
N ILE A 138 -9.75 -14.49 2.65
CA ILE A 138 -9.29 -14.46 4.04
C ILE A 138 -9.63 -13.16 4.80
N ILE A 139 -10.13 -12.13 4.10
CA ILE A 139 -10.41 -10.81 4.68
C ILE A 139 -11.88 -10.38 4.55
N ASP A 140 -12.29 -9.42 5.38
CA ASP A 140 -13.61 -8.78 5.25
C ASP A 140 -13.58 -7.64 4.22
N LEU A 141 -14.13 -7.91 3.04
CA LEU A 141 -14.21 -6.96 1.94
C LEU A 141 -15.19 -5.79 2.17
N ASN A 142 -16.00 -5.82 3.22
CA ASN A 142 -16.94 -4.76 3.57
C ASN A 142 -16.40 -3.81 4.65
N TYR A 143 -15.16 -4.03 5.12
CA TYR A 143 -14.57 -3.16 6.12
C TYR A 143 -14.38 -1.74 5.56
N GLU A 144 -15.01 -0.76 6.20
CA GLU A 144 -15.12 0.63 5.69
C GLU A 144 -13.78 1.35 5.51
N LYS A 145 -12.72 0.92 6.22
CA LYS A 145 -11.38 1.50 6.14
C LYS A 145 -10.40 0.64 5.34
N LEU A 146 -10.90 -0.33 4.58
CA LEU A 146 -10.10 -1.13 3.66
C LEU A 146 -9.83 -0.36 2.36
N ILE A 147 -8.63 -0.57 1.83
CA ILE A 147 -8.19 -0.21 0.49
C ILE A 147 -7.49 -1.46 -0.06
N ILE A 148 -7.79 -1.85 -1.31
CA ILE A 148 -7.10 -2.97 -1.95
C ILE A 148 -6.09 -2.43 -2.95
N ALA A 149 -4.83 -2.83 -2.84
CA ALA A 149 -3.80 -2.53 -3.81
C ALA A 149 -3.50 -3.76 -4.67
N TYR A 150 -3.83 -3.69 -5.96
CA TYR A 150 -3.44 -4.70 -6.94
C TYR A 150 -2.00 -4.43 -7.42
N GLU A 151 -1.09 -5.31 -7.04
CA GLU A 151 0.35 -5.25 -7.31
C GLU A 151 0.81 -6.53 -8.02
N PRO A 152 0.66 -6.64 -9.36
CA PRO A 152 1.13 -7.82 -10.08
C PRO A 152 2.62 -8.02 -9.82
N ILE A 153 3.00 -9.17 -9.25
CA ILE A 153 4.35 -9.38 -8.69
C ILE A 153 5.42 -9.25 -9.77
N TYR A 154 5.10 -9.66 -11.01
CA TYR A 154 5.99 -9.53 -12.17
C TYR A 154 6.27 -8.06 -12.59
N SER A 155 5.50 -7.10 -12.09
CA SER A 155 5.68 -5.66 -12.34
C SER A 155 6.36 -4.92 -11.18
N ILE A 156 6.68 -5.58 -10.08
CA ILE A 156 7.29 -4.93 -8.91
C ILE A 156 8.80 -4.83 -9.10
N GLY A 157 9.32 -3.60 -9.17
CA GLY A 157 10.76 -3.32 -9.24
C GLY A 157 11.43 -3.66 -10.58
N THR A 158 10.67 -4.13 -11.58
CA THR A 158 11.18 -4.48 -12.91
C THR A 158 11.25 -3.30 -13.87
N GLY A 159 10.55 -2.19 -13.56
CA GLY A 159 10.35 -1.08 -14.48
C GLY A 159 9.29 -1.37 -15.55
N VAL A 160 8.72 -2.57 -15.57
CA VAL A 160 7.69 -2.99 -16.53
C VAL A 160 6.33 -2.99 -15.85
N SER A 161 5.49 -2.03 -16.22
CA SER A 161 4.09 -1.98 -15.79
C SER A 161 3.25 -3.01 -16.54
N ALA A 162 2.19 -3.50 -15.89
CA ALA A 162 1.11 -4.19 -16.59
C ALA A 162 0.47 -3.25 -17.63
N GLN A 163 -0.07 -3.84 -18.70
CA GLN A 163 -0.81 -3.10 -19.72
C GLN A 163 -2.11 -2.55 -19.12
N SER A 164 -2.55 -1.37 -19.56
CA SER A 164 -3.79 -0.76 -19.07
C SER A 164 -5.02 -1.65 -19.23
N THR A 165 -5.05 -2.49 -20.28
CA THR A 165 -6.09 -3.50 -20.49
C THR A 165 -6.11 -4.60 -19.42
N ASP A 166 -4.93 -5.07 -18.99
CA ASP A 166 -4.80 -6.04 -17.89
C ASP A 166 -5.25 -5.41 -16.57
N ILE A 167 -4.83 -4.16 -16.32
CA ILE A 167 -5.24 -3.40 -15.13
C ILE A 167 -6.75 -3.25 -15.11
N ALA A 168 -7.36 -2.80 -16.21
CA ALA A 168 -8.80 -2.63 -16.33
C ALA A 168 -9.57 -3.91 -16.04
N LYS A 169 -9.12 -5.04 -16.62
CA LYS A 169 -9.75 -6.35 -16.40
C LYS A 169 -9.75 -6.75 -14.91
N VAL A 170 -8.63 -6.54 -14.22
CA VAL A 170 -8.52 -6.89 -12.80
C VAL A 170 -9.33 -5.93 -11.94
N LEU A 171 -9.25 -4.62 -12.18
CA LEU A 171 -9.99 -3.64 -11.38
C LEU A 171 -11.51 -3.77 -11.55
N GLU A 172 -12.00 -4.07 -12.76
CA GLU A 172 -13.41 -4.40 -13.02
C GLU A 172 -13.85 -5.62 -12.20
N PHE A 173 -13.04 -6.68 -12.21
CA PHE A 173 -13.30 -7.89 -11.41
C PHE A 173 -13.35 -7.56 -9.91
N LEU A 174 -12.39 -6.81 -9.39
CA LEU A 174 -12.35 -6.42 -7.97
C LEU A 174 -13.56 -5.54 -7.59
N ALA A 175 -13.98 -4.62 -8.46
CA ALA A 175 -15.14 -3.75 -8.24
C ALA A 175 -16.49 -4.51 -8.25
N SER A 176 -16.51 -5.70 -8.83
CA SER A 176 -17.64 -6.63 -8.73
C SER A 176 -17.74 -7.32 -7.35
N LEU A 177 -16.62 -7.45 -6.63
CA LEU A 177 -16.53 -8.10 -5.33
C LEU A 177 -16.68 -7.15 -4.15
N THR A 178 -16.25 -5.89 -4.30
CA THR A 178 -16.24 -4.90 -3.21
C THR A 178 -16.44 -3.48 -3.74
N LYS A 179 -16.78 -2.56 -2.84
CA LYS A 179 -16.92 -1.11 -3.10
C LYS A 179 -15.80 -0.28 -2.48
N VAL A 180 -14.83 -0.92 -1.84
CA VAL A 180 -13.68 -0.24 -1.24
C VAL A 180 -12.76 0.36 -2.33
N PRO A 181 -11.96 1.39 -2.02
CA PRO A 181 -11.03 1.95 -3.00
C PRO A 181 -10.04 0.90 -3.50
N LEU A 182 -9.81 0.91 -4.82
CA LEU A 182 -8.87 0.02 -5.48
C LEU A 182 -7.68 0.84 -6.00
N LEU A 183 -6.46 0.41 -5.68
CA LEU A 183 -5.22 1.01 -6.15
C LEU A 183 -4.51 0.06 -7.10
N TYR A 184 -3.73 0.63 -8.02
CA TYR A 184 -2.73 -0.12 -8.78
C TYR A 184 -1.32 0.16 -8.26
N GLY A 185 -0.50 -0.88 -8.10
CA GLY A 185 0.89 -0.77 -7.65
C GLY A 185 1.84 -1.69 -8.40
N GLY A 186 2.18 -1.33 -9.65
CA GLY A 186 3.16 -2.05 -10.46
C GLY A 186 3.94 -1.13 -11.37
N SER A 187 5.16 -0.75 -10.99
CA SER A 187 6.05 0.13 -11.78
C SER A 187 5.39 1.46 -12.25
N VAL A 188 4.56 2.07 -11.39
CA VAL A 188 3.97 3.41 -11.62
C VAL A 188 5.06 4.47 -11.71
N ASN A 189 4.98 5.36 -12.71
CA ASN A 189 5.94 6.44 -12.98
C ASN A 189 5.28 7.61 -13.75
N GLU A 190 6.04 8.69 -14.00
CA GLU A 190 5.53 9.91 -14.62
C GLU A 190 4.95 9.68 -16.02
N ASN A 191 5.44 8.67 -16.75
CA ASN A 191 5.02 8.40 -18.12
C ASN A 191 3.69 7.63 -18.21
N ASN A 192 3.36 6.82 -17.21
CA ASN A 192 2.19 5.93 -17.25
C ASN A 192 1.08 6.28 -16.25
N ILE A 193 1.34 7.15 -15.26
CA ILE A 193 0.37 7.43 -14.20
C ILE A 193 -0.95 7.99 -14.74
N LYS A 194 -0.91 8.85 -15.76
CA LYS A 194 -2.13 9.42 -16.36
C LYS A 194 -3.02 8.35 -17.01
N GLU A 195 -2.41 7.39 -17.68
CA GLU A 195 -3.12 6.26 -18.28
C GLU A 195 -3.66 5.30 -17.21
N ILE A 196 -2.88 5.02 -16.16
CA ILE A 196 -3.31 4.15 -15.07
C ILE A 196 -4.50 4.77 -14.32
N LEU A 197 -4.45 6.07 -14.04
CA LEU A 197 -5.52 6.79 -13.34
C LEU A 197 -6.77 6.97 -14.20
N SER A 198 -6.68 6.84 -15.54
CA SER A 198 -7.85 6.86 -16.41
C SER A 198 -8.56 5.51 -16.54
N VAL A 199 -7.97 4.43 -16.00
CA VAL A 199 -8.62 3.11 -15.95
C VAL A 199 -9.84 3.15 -15.03
N ASN A 200 -10.97 2.61 -15.51
CA ASN A 200 -12.19 2.48 -14.71
C ASN A 200 -11.93 1.76 -13.39
N HIS A 201 -12.61 2.20 -12.33
CA HIS A 201 -12.45 1.70 -10.96
C HIS A 201 -11.09 1.96 -10.29
N CYS A 202 -10.15 2.61 -10.97
CA CYS A 202 -8.89 3.04 -10.38
C CYS A 202 -9.12 4.18 -9.39
N GLY A 203 -9.06 3.87 -8.10
CA GLY A 203 -9.17 4.84 -7.00
C GLY A 203 -7.85 5.54 -6.68
N GLY A 204 -6.73 5.11 -7.28
CA GLY A 204 -5.40 5.66 -7.02
C GLY A 204 -4.26 4.68 -7.27
N VAL A 205 -3.10 4.97 -6.69
CA VAL A 205 -1.85 4.22 -6.92
C VAL A 205 -1.07 3.95 -5.63
N LEU A 206 -0.38 2.81 -5.60
CA LEU A 206 0.65 2.47 -4.62
C LEU A 206 2.02 2.46 -5.30
N ILE A 207 2.87 3.43 -4.97
CA ILE A 207 4.09 3.74 -5.69
C ILE A 207 5.31 3.31 -4.86
N GLY A 208 6.20 2.53 -5.45
CA GLY A 208 7.49 2.16 -4.88
C GLY A 208 8.61 3.12 -5.28
N SER A 209 9.53 2.66 -6.11
CA SER A 209 10.80 3.34 -6.44
C SER A 209 10.63 4.78 -6.95
N ALA A 210 9.57 5.07 -7.70
CA ALA A 210 9.32 6.42 -8.23
C ALA A 210 8.97 7.45 -7.13
N ALA A 211 8.57 7.00 -5.94
CA ALA A 211 8.21 7.86 -4.81
C ALA A 211 9.33 8.03 -3.76
N LEU A 212 10.51 7.42 -3.95
CA LEU A 212 11.63 7.50 -3.00
C LEU A 212 12.19 8.93 -2.88
N LYS A 213 12.19 9.68 -3.97
CA LYS A 213 12.49 11.12 -3.94
C LYS A 213 11.19 11.89 -3.84
N VAL A 214 11.07 12.76 -2.84
CA VAL A 214 9.83 13.51 -2.58
C VAL A 214 9.44 14.40 -3.76
N GLU A 215 10.41 14.95 -4.49
CA GLU A 215 10.17 15.78 -5.67
C GLU A 215 9.47 14.97 -6.78
N ASN A 216 9.86 13.71 -6.96
CA ASN A 216 9.22 12.82 -7.92
C ASN A 216 7.82 12.44 -7.45
N PHE A 217 7.64 12.13 -6.16
CA PHE A 217 6.32 11.82 -5.63
C PHE A 217 5.35 12.99 -5.79
N ILE A 218 5.81 14.22 -5.53
CA ILE A 218 5.02 15.44 -5.74
C ILE A 218 4.60 15.59 -7.21
N LYS A 219 5.47 15.30 -8.17
CA LYS A 219 5.11 15.33 -9.60
C LYS A 219 4.01 14.32 -9.90
N LEU A 220 4.13 13.09 -9.40
CA LEU A 220 3.13 12.03 -9.57
C LEU A 220 1.76 12.43 -8.99
N ILE A 221 1.74 13.10 -7.84
CA ILE A 221 0.51 13.61 -7.22
C ILE A 221 -0.15 14.69 -8.10
N LYS A 222 0.64 15.54 -8.76
CA LYS A 222 0.15 16.66 -9.56
C LYS A 222 -0.29 16.30 -10.98
N GLY A 223 0.21 15.19 -11.53
CA GLY A 223 -0.12 14.69 -12.87
C GLY A 223 0.67 15.34 -13.99
#